data_AF-A0A0F2RKD5-F1
#
_entry.id   AF-A0A0F2RKD5-F1
#
_cell.length_a   1.000
_cell.length_b   1.000
_cell.length_c   1.000
_cell.angle_alpha   90.00
_cell.angle_beta   90.00
_cell.angle_gamma   90.00
#
_symmetry.space_group_name_H-M   'P 1'
#
loop_
_entity.id
_entity.type
_entity.pdbx_description
1 polymer ?
#
loop_
_entity_poly.entity_id
_entity_poly.type
_entity_poly.pdbx_seq_one_letter_code
_entity_poly.pdbx_strand_id
1 'polypeptide(L)'
;MKLLHTSDLHLGRQFNGISLEEDHAAVLDQIVEAVKANGVDALIIAGDVFDRASPPRSAVRQFNGFLQRIKTETNAAVAMIAGNHDSGDRIDLSAIAADRSRWLIRGAISAEEAPLLLSDKHGPVAISALPFAYEYAARECFESETIDTPEDVLVAQVAAARSQIPEGARWIIVAHAFVTGGSVSESERSLTRVGGIETVRTSAFDGAHYVALGHLHRPQSVSADHIRYSGSPLAFGFDEADSEKSMSLIEMDATGQVSVEVVAFKPIRR
;
A
#
# COMPACT_ATOMS: atom_id res chain seq x y z
N MET A 1 -6.92 -8.11 -15.66
CA MET A 1 -7.15 -8.06 -14.20
C MET A 1 -7.50 -6.63 -13.76
N LYS A 2 -8.45 -6.47 -12.84
CA LYS A 2 -8.81 -5.18 -12.23
C LYS A 2 -8.32 -5.08 -10.79
N LEU A 3 -7.63 -4.01 -10.47
CA LEU A 3 -7.09 -3.73 -9.14
C LEU A 3 -7.69 -2.45 -8.59
N LEU A 4 -7.86 -2.37 -7.28
CA LEU A 4 -8.13 -1.12 -6.59
C LEU A 4 -6.97 -0.83 -5.64
N HIS A 5 -6.31 0.31 -5.81
CA HIS A 5 -5.17 0.71 -5.01
C HIS A 5 -5.53 1.92 -4.13
N THR A 6 -5.35 1.73 -2.82
CA THR A 6 -5.45 2.76 -1.78
C THR A 6 -4.27 2.63 -0.82
N SER A 7 -3.99 3.67 -0.04
CA SER A 7 -2.91 3.71 0.95
C SER A 7 -3.24 4.73 2.05
N ASP A 8 -2.36 4.83 3.05
CA ASP A 8 -2.31 5.97 3.98
C ASP A 8 -3.67 6.27 4.63
N LEU A 9 -4.31 5.22 5.17
CA LEU A 9 -5.63 5.31 5.79
C LEU A 9 -5.59 6.09 7.12
N HIS A 10 -4.49 5.98 7.86
CA HIS A 10 -4.27 6.60 9.18
C HIS A 10 -5.45 6.47 10.15
N LEU A 11 -6.02 5.26 10.25
CA LEU A 11 -7.16 5.02 11.13
C LEU A 11 -6.82 5.38 12.59
N GLY A 12 -7.72 6.15 13.20
CA GLY A 12 -7.55 6.66 14.57
C GLY A 12 -6.84 8.02 14.68
N ARG A 13 -6.51 8.66 13.55
CA ARG A 13 -6.02 10.04 13.52
C ARG A 13 -7.07 11.03 14.02
N GLN A 14 -6.58 12.12 14.60
CA GLN A 14 -7.36 13.31 14.94
C GLN A 14 -6.79 14.50 14.18
N PHE A 15 -7.64 15.44 13.79
CA PHE A 15 -7.24 16.69 13.16
C PHE A 15 -7.59 17.85 14.08
N ASN A 16 -6.58 18.54 14.61
CA ASN A 16 -6.74 19.62 15.60
C ASN A 16 -7.65 19.25 16.79
N GLY A 17 -7.50 18.02 17.29
CA GLY A 17 -8.29 17.48 18.42
C GLY A 17 -9.69 16.98 18.04
N ILE A 18 -10.09 17.10 16.77
CA ILE A 18 -11.35 16.55 16.26
C ILE A 18 -11.11 15.12 15.78
N SER A 19 -11.95 14.20 16.23
CA SER A 19 -11.91 12.81 15.75
C SER A 19 -12.35 12.74 14.28
N LEU A 20 -11.59 11.99 13.48
CA LEU A 20 -11.92 11.63 12.10
C LEU A 20 -12.59 10.25 11.99
N GLU A 21 -13.07 9.68 13.11
CA GLU A 21 -13.63 8.33 13.13
C GLU A 21 -14.83 8.14 12.18
N GLU A 22 -15.71 9.15 12.08
CA GLU A 22 -16.85 9.13 11.15
C GLU A 22 -16.39 9.28 9.68
N ASP A 23 -15.42 10.17 9.44
CA ASP A 23 -14.83 10.39 8.12
C ASP A 23 -14.15 9.11 7.61
N HIS A 24 -13.39 8.43 8.49
CA HIS A 24 -12.79 7.13 8.21
C HIS A 24 -13.84 6.07 7.87
N ALA A 25 -14.93 5.99 8.63
CA ALA A 25 -16.01 5.05 8.33
C ALA A 25 -16.58 5.28 6.92
N ALA A 26 -16.83 6.54 6.54
CA ALA A 26 -17.37 6.86 5.23
C ALA A 26 -16.41 6.56 4.07
N VAL A 27 -15.09 6.75 4.23
CA VAL A 27 -14.14 6.38 3.17
C VAL A 27 -13.93 4.87 3.08
N LEU A 28 -13.94 4.14 4.20
CA LEU A 28 -13.89 2.68 4.21
C LEU A 28 -15.13 2.08 3.52
N ASP A 29 -16.31 2.64 3.77
CA ASP A 29 -17.55 2.27 3.07
C ASP A 29 -17.43 2.48 1.57
N GLN A 30 -16.88 3.62 1.15
CA GLN A 30 -16.66 3.92 -0.27
C GLN A 30 -15.67 2.97 -0.94
N ILE A 31 -14.62 2.52 -0.23
CA ILE A 31 -13.69 1.51 -0.75
C ILE A 31 -14.44 0.19 -0.99
N VAL A 32 -15.24 -0.28 -0.03
CA VAL A 32 -16.03 -1.52 -0.18
C VAL A 32 -16.96 -1.42 -1.39
N GLU A 33 -17.69 -0.31 -1.52
CA GLU A 33 -18.60 -0.12 -2.65
C GLU A 33 -17.86 0.02 -3.98
N ALA A 34 -16.69 0.65 -4.02
CA ALA A 34 -15.87 0.73 -5.22
C ALA A 34 -15.36 -0.66 -5.67
N VAL A 35 -14.92 -1.51 -4.73
CA VAL A 35 -14.54 -2.90 -5.02
C VAL A 35 -15.72 -3.66 -5.65
N LYS A 36 -16.92 -3.51 -5.10
CA LYS A 36 -18.14 -4.17 -5.58
C LYS A 36 -18.58 -3.66 -6.94
N ALA A 37 -18.71 -2.35 -7.09
CA ALA A 37 -19.24 -1.71 -8.29
C ALA A 37 -18.35 -1.94 -9.53
N ASN A 38 -17.04 -2.04 -9.33
CA ASN A 38 -16.07 -2.21 -10.42
C ASN A 38 -15.66 -3.66 -10.67
N GLY A 39 -16.15 -4.61 -9.87
CA GLY A 39 -15.79 -6.03 -9.99
C GLY A 39 -14.29 -6.25 -9.85
N VAL A 40 -13.69 -5.66 -8.81
CA VAL A 40 -12.24 -5.68 -8.58
C VAL A 40 -11.77 -7.08 -8.23
N ASP A 41 -10.70 -7.53 -8.89
CA ASP A 41 -10.07 -8.83 -8.65
C ASP A 41 -9.17 -8.80 -7.40
N ALA A 42 -8.46 -7.69 -7.17
CA ALA A 42 -7.62 -7.51 -5.98
C ALA A 42 -7.64 -6.07 -5.43
N LEU A 43 -7.86 -5.94 -4.12
CA LEU A 43 -7.69 -4.71 -3.36
C LEU A 43 -6.25 -4.64 -2.82
N ILE A 44 -5.58 -3.52 -3.06
CA ILE A 44 -4.24 -3.21 -2.56
C ILE A 44 -4.34 -2.10 -1.52
N ILE A 45 -3.76 -2.33 -0.33
CA ILE A 45 -3.62 -1.36 0.76
C ILE A 45 -2.13 -1.15 1.03
N ALA A 46 -1.55 -0.09 0.45
CA ALA A 46 -0.10 0.14 0.44
C ALA A 46 0.43 0.85 1.71
N GLY A 47 0.08 0.34 2.89
CA GLY A 47 0.63 0.81 4.16
C GLY A 47 -0.10 1.97 4.81
N ASP A 48 0.38 2.33 6.01
CA ASP A 48 -0.18 3.30 6.94
C ASP A 48 -1.68 3.07 7.19
N VAL A 49 -1.99 1.84 7.59
CA VAL A 49 -3.35 1.42 7.97
C VAL A 49 -3.80 2.20 9.20
N PHE A 50 -2.92 2.34 10.19
CA PHE A 50 -3.17 3.06 11.42
C PHE A 50 -2.30 4.30 11.54
N ASP A 51 -2.82 5.34 12.20
CA ASP A 51 -2.06 6.57 12.43
C ASP A 51 -0.84 6.39 13.36
N ARG A 52 -0.79 5.30 14.11
CA ARG A 52 0.25 5.00 15.07
C ARG A 52 0.33 3.50 15.36
N ALA A 53 1.53 3.05 15.72
CA ALA A 53 1.83 1.66 16.06
C ALA A 53 0.95 1.07 17.18
N SER A 54 0.48 1.92 18.10
CA SER A 54 -0.54 1.56 19.09
C SER A 54 -1.85 2.31 18.82
N PRO A 55 -2.70 1.81 17.89
CA PRO A 55 -3.95 2.48 17.54
C PRO A 55 -4.99 2.41 18.66
N PRO A 56 -5.96 3.35 18.68
CA PRO A 56 -7.10 3.27 19.59
C PRO A 56 -7.99 2.06 19.23
N ARG A 57 -8.73 1.56 20.23
CA ARG A 57 -9.61 0.39 20.07
C ARG A 57 -10.68 0.59 18.98
N SER A 58 -11.16 1.81 18.79
CA SER A 58 -12.15 2.11 17.76
C SER A 58 -11.58 1.92 16.35
N ALA A 59 -10.39 2.44 16.08
CA ALA A 59 -9.69 2.24 14.81
C ALA A 59 -9.49 0.76 14.47
N VAL A 60 -9.05 -0.05 15.44
CA VAL A 60 -8.90 -1.51 15.24
C VAL A 60 -10.23 -2.17 14.92
N ARG A 61 -11.32 -1.78 15.60
CA ARG A 61 -12.67 -2.31 15.33
C ARG A 61 -13.18 -1.92 13.94
N GLN A 62 -12.97 -0.66 13.55
CA GLN A 62 -13.35 -0.18 12.22
C GLN A 62 -12.61 -0.94 11.13
N PHE A 63 -11.30 -1.11 11.27
CA PHE A 63 -10.51 -1.83 10.29
C PHE A 63 -10.90 -3.30 10.18
N ASN A 64 -11.12 -3.98 11.32
CA ASN A 64 -11.61 -5.35 11.33
C ASN A 64 -12.98 -5.49 10.65
N GLY A 65 -13.89 -4.54 10.91
CA GLY A 65 -15.21 -4.49 10.26
C GLY A 65 -15.10 -4.29 8.75
N PHE A 66 -14.22 -3.40 8.31
CA PHE A 66 -13.92 -3.17 6.90
C PHE A 66 -13.39 -4.45 6.21
N LEU A 67 -12.36 -5.10 6.77
CA LEU A 67 -11.83 -6.35 6.22
C LEU A 67 -12.88 -7.46 6.22
N GLN A 68 -13.69 -7.56 7.26
CA GLN A 68 -14.79 -8.52 7.31
C GLN A 68 -15.76 -8.31 6.14
N ARG A 69 -16.14 -7.05 5.84
CA ARG A 69 -17.00 -6.72 4.70
C ARG A 69 -16.37 -7.07 3.37
N ILE A 70 -15.09 -6.75 3.16
CA ILE A 70 -14.36 -7.17 1.95
C ILE A 70 -14.41 -8.69 1.79
N LYS A 71 -14.17 -9.43 2.88
CA LYS A 71 -14.19 -10.90 2.88
C LYS A 71 -15.56 -11.48 2.53
N THR A 72 -16.64 -10.93 3.09
CA THR A 72 -18.00 -11.50 3.01
C THR A 72 -18.84 -10.96 1.86
N GLU A 73 -18.63 -9.71 1.44
CA GLU A 73 -19.42 -9.06 0.40
C GLU A 73 -18.78 -9.11 -0.97
N THR A 74 -17.51 -9.54 -1.08
CA THR A 74 -16.75 -9.54 -2.34
C THR A 74 -15.95 -10.82 -2.49
N ASN A 75 -15.49 -11.10 -3.71
CA ASN A 75 -14.51 -12.15 -4.00
C ASN A 75 -13.08 -11.60 -4.19
N ALA A 76 -12.88 -10.28 -4.03
CA ALA A 76 -11.60 -9.66 -4.25
C ALA A 76 -10.52 -10.27 -3.34
N ALA A 77 -9.36 -10.53 -3.92
CA ALA A 77 -8.14 -10.78 -3.17
C ALA A 77 -7.71 -9.50 -2.43
N VAL A 78 -6.89 -9.65 -1.39
CA VAL A 78 -6.36 -8.51 -0.62
C VAL A 78 -4.85 -8.64 -0.52
N ALA A 79 -4.13 -7.60 -0.93
CA ALA A 79 -2.71 -7.42 -0.65
C ALA A 79 -2.53 -6.18 0.22
N MET A 80 -1.97 -6.35 1.42
CA MET A 80 -1.78 -5.28 2.38
C MET A 80 -0.40 -5.34 3.01
N ILE A 81 0.21 -4.18 3.16
CA ILE A 81 1.49 -4.02 3.86
C ILE A 81 1.34 -3.09 5.06
N ALA A 82 2.28 -3.17 6.01
CA ALA A 82 2.50 -2.13 7.00
C ALA A 82 3.27 -0.95 6.39
N GLY A 83 2.89 0.27 6.76
CA GLY A 83 3.68 1.49 6.51
C GLY A 83 4.56 1.88 7.70
N ASN A 84 5.13 3.09 7.68
CA ASN A 84 6.03 3.57 8.73
C ASN A 84 5.31 4.03 10.02
N HIS A 85 3.99 4.20 9.98
CA HIS A 85 3.19 4.47 11.18
C HIS A 85 2.73 3.20 11.89
N ASP A 86 2.64 2.08 11.18
CA ASP A 86 2.12 0.83 11.67
C ASP A 86 3.11 0.10 12.59
N SER A 87 2.59 -0.87 13.35
CA SER A 87 3.42 -1.90 13.98
C SER A 87 3.36 -3.14 13.10
N GLY A 88 4.50 -3.51 12.51
CA GLY A 88 4.62 -4.71 11.66
C GLY A 88 4.07 -5.96 12.35
N ASP A 89 4.53 -6.25 13.57
CA ASP A 89 4.05 -7.41 14.34
C ASP A 89 2.52 -7.45 14.51
N ARG A 90 1.88 -6.29 14.74
CA ARG A 90 0.43 -6.21 14.90
C ARG A 90 -0.32 -6.44 13.59
N ILE A 91 0.24 -5.97 12.48
CA ILE A 91 -0.29 -6.26 11.15
C ILE A 91 -0.17 -7.76 10.85
N ASP A 92 0.97 -8.38 11.18
CA ASP A 92 1.20 -9.83 10.98
C ASP A 92 0.25 -10.72 11.77
N LEU A 93 -0.24 -10.28 12.94
CA LEU A 93 -1.28 -11.03 13.68
C LEU A 93 -2.53 -11.29 12.83
N SER A 94 -2.85 -10.38 11.90
CA SER A 94 -3.99 -10.53 10.99
C SER A 94 -3.72 -11.54 9.87
N ALA A 95 -2.44 -11.79 9.53
CA ALA A 95 -2.04 -12.78 8.54
C ALA A 95 -2.19 -14.24 9.04
N ILE A 96 -2.14 -14.48 10.35
CA ILE A 96 -2.20 -15.83 10.94
C ILE A 96 -3.49 -16.57 10.56
N ALA A 97 -4.62 -15.86 10.54
CA ALA A 97 -5.93 -16.42 10.22
C ALA A 97 -6.36 -16.18 8.76
N ALA A 98 -5.47 -15.60 7.93
CA ALA A 98 -5.78 -15.23 6.56
C ALA A 98 -5.78 -16.47 5.64
N ASP A 99 -6.72 -16.50 4.70
CA ASP A 99 -6.68 -17.45 3.59
C ASP A 99 -5.58 -17.03 2.62
N ARG A 100 -4.42 -17.68 2.69
CA ARG A 100 -3.23 -17.34 1.91
C ARG A 100 -3.39 -17.51 0.40
N SER A 101 -4.48 -18.14 -0.07
CA SER A 101 -4.81 -18.19 -1.50
C SER A 101 -5.46 -16.91 -2.02
N ARG A 102 -5.96 -16.06 -1.11
CA ARG A 102 -6.71 -14.85 -1.44
C ARG A 102 -6.18 -13.60 -0.73
N TRP A 103 -5.47 -13.75 0.39
CA TRP A 103 -5.05 -12.66 1.27
C TRP A 103 -3.54 -12.76 1.52
N LEU A 104 -2.82 -11.70 1.17
CA LEU A 104 -1.42 -11.49 1.50
C LEU A 104 -1.31 -10.25 2.40
N ILE A 105 -1.00 -10.49 3.67
CA ILE A 105 -0.80 -9.45 4.67
C ILE A 105 0.65 -9.54 5.12
N ARG A 106 1.39 -8.43 5.05
CA ARG A 106 2.80 -8.34 5.43
C ARG A 106 3.02 -7.18 6.39
N GLY A 107 3.42 -7.50 7.60
CA GLY A 107 3.74 -6.53 8.64
C GLY A 107 5.23 -6.28 8.73
N ALA A 108 5.98 -7.24 9.25
CA ALA A 108 7.44 -7.18 9.36
C ALA A 108 8.12 -7.58 8.04
N ILE A 109 9.34 -7.08 7.84
CA ILE A 109 10.19 -7.46 6.71
C ILE A 109 10.55 -8.96 6.77
N SER A 110 10.63 -9.58 5.60
CA SER A 110 10.96 -11.00 5.44
C SER A 110 11.95 -11.20 4.29
N ALA A 111 12.87 -12.16 4.44
CA ALA A 111 13.68 -12.63 3.32
C ALA A 111 12.89 -13.59 2.42
N GLU A 112 11.83 -14.21 2.96
CA GLU A 112 10.89 -15.03 2.21
C GLU A 112 9.72 -14.17 1.73
N GLU A 113 9.84 -13.69 0.50
CA GLU A 113 8.86 -12.81 -0.17
C GLU A 113 7.97 -13.57 -1.15
N ALA A 114 7.31 -14.62 -0.65
CA ALA A 114 6.34 -15.39 -1.44
C ALA A 114 5.18 -14.49 -1.90
N PRO A 115 4.89 -14.42 -3.22
CA PRO A 115 3.85 -13.56 -3.75
C PRO A 115 2.45 -14.15 -3.51
N LEU A 116 1.44 -13.29 -3.59
CA LEU A 116 0.07 -13.74 -3.83
C LEU A 116 -0.06 -14.04 -5.32
N LEU A 117 -0.19 -15.32 -5.64
CA LEU A 117 -0.34 -15.76 -7.03
C LEU A 117 -1.82 -15.84 -7.38
N LEU A 118 -2.27 -14.91 -8.22
CA LEU A 118 -3.60 -14.89 -8.82
C LEU A 118 -3.51 -15.34 -10.28
N SER A 119 -4.66 -15.57 -10.91
CA SER A 119 -4.73 -15.88 -12.34
C SER A 119 -5.97 -15.26 -12.94
N ASP A 120 -5.83 -14.66 -14.13
CA ASP A 120 -6.96 -14.26 -14.96
C ASP A 120 -6.92 -15.02 -16.30
N LYS A 121 -7.78 -14.65 -17.24
CA LYS A 121 -7.86 -15.27 -18.59
C LYS A 121 -6.55 -15.18 -19.41
N HIS A 122 -5.59 -14.36 -19.00
CA HIS A 122 -4.30 -14.15 -19.67
C HIS A 122 -3.13 -14.85 -18.95
N GLY A 123 -3.39 -15.54 -17.83
CA GLY A 123 -2.37 -16.29 -17.09
C GLY A 123 -2.06 -15.71 -15.71
N PRO A 124 -0.94 -16.10 -15.10
CA PRO A 124 -0.63 -15.76 -13.72
C PRO A 124 -0.33 -14.28 -13.53
N VAL A 125 -0.72 -13.76 -12.37
CA VAL A 125 -0.34 -12.44 -11.87
C VAL A 125 0.20 -12.61 -10.46
N ALA A 126 1.44 -12.20 -10.23
CA ALA A 126 2.07 -12.26 -8.93
C ALA A 126 2.03 -10.88 -8.26
N ILE A 127 1.57 -10.81 -7.02
CA ILE A 127 1.59 -9.60 -6.19
C ILE A 127 2.60 -9.80 -5.07
N SER A 128 3.67 -8.99 -5.09
CA SER A 128 4.64 -8.91 -4.00
C SER A 128 4.27 -7.78 -3.06
N ALA A 129 4.28 -8.05 -1.76
CA ALA A 129 3.86 -7.10 -0.73
C ALA A 129 5.06 -6.78 0.17
N LEU A 130 5.72 -5.65 -0.10
CA LEU A 130 6.98 -5.25 0.52
C LEU A 130 6.69 -4.21 1.62
N PRO A 131 6.63 -4.60 2.90
CA PRO A 131 6.33 -3.68 3.99
C PRO A 131 7.46 -2.68 4.20
N PHE A 132 7.10 -1.52 4.77
CA PHE A 132 8.10 -0.55 5.20
C PHE A 132 9.03 -1.17 6.24
N ALA A 133 10.34 -0.92 6.12
CA ALA A 133 11.33 -1.35 7.09
C ALA A 133 12.48 -0.35 7.19
N TYR A 134 13.04 -0.27 8.39
CA TYR A 134 14.28 0.44 8.61
C TYR A 134 15.48 -0.44 8.26
N GLU A 135 16.61 0.21 7.94
CA GLU A 135 17.82 -0.45 7.46
C GLU A 135 18.33 -1.48 8.47
N TYR A 136 18.30 -1.17 9.78
CA TYR A 136 18.69 -2.13 10.82
C TYR A 136 17.92 -3.45 10.73
N ALA A 137 16.59 -3.38 10.61
CA ALA A 137 15.75 -4.57 10.49
C ALA A 137 16.04 -5.32 9.18
N ALA A 138 16.31 -4.60 8.10
CA ALA A 138 16.67 -5.19 6.82
C ALA A 138 18.06 -5.86 6.83
N ARG A 139 19.07 -5.27 7.48
CA ARG A 139 20.39 -5.89 7.66
C ARG A 139 20.29 -7.20 8.40
N GLU A 140 19.50 -7.23 9.49
CA GLU A 140 19.24 -8.44 10.26
C GLU A 140 18.48 -9.49 9.42
N CYS A 141 17.44 -9.06 8.70
CA CYS A 141 16.59 -9.94 7.90
C CYS A 141 17.31 -10.58 6.70
N PHE A 142 18.13 -9.81 5.99
CA PHE A 142 18.85 -10.26 4.80
C PHE A 142 20.31 -10.65 5.08
N GLU A 143 20.74 -10.62 6.34
CA GLU A 143 22.11 -10.91 6.78
C GLU A 143 23.16 -10.10 5.98
N SER A 144 22.90 -8.81 5.77
CA SER A 144 23.71 -7.95 4.89
C SER A 144 24.04 -6.61 5.53
N GLU A 145 25.30 -6.40 5.87
CA GLU A 145 25.82 -5.15 6.46
C GLU A 145 25.87 -3.97 5.48
N THR A 146 25.64 -4.20 4.17
CA THR A 146 25.71 -3.15 3.16
C THR A 146 24.39 -2.39 2.96
N ILE A 147 23.33 -2.77 3.68
CA ILE A 147 22.03 -2.09 3.60
C ILE A 147 22.08 -0.85 4.49
N ASP A 148 22.30 0.32 3.91
CA ASP A 148 22.54 1.57 4.65
C ASP A 148 21.57 2.70 4.31
N THR A 149 20.80 2.52 3.24
CA THR A 149 19.80 3.47 2.77
C THR A 149 18.42 2.82 2.58
N PRO A 150 17.33 3.60 2.55
CA PRO A 150 16.02 3.09 2.17
C PRO A 150 15.99 2.47 0.78
N GLU A 151 16.84 2.93 -0.16
CA GLU A 151 16.98 2.32 -1.49
C GLU A 151 17.56 0.91 -1.38
N ASP A 152 18.58 0.69 -0.55
CA ASP A 152 19.16 -0.64 -0.36
C ASP A 152 18.16 -1.63 0.24
N VAL A 153 17.33 -1.17 1.19
CA VAL A 153 16.25 -1.97 1.79
C VAL A 153 15.30 -2.45 0.68
N LEU A 154 14.83 -1.51 -0.14
CA LEU A 154 13.84 -1.83 -1.16
C LEU A 154 14.45 -2.70 -2.27
N VAL A 155 15.69 -2.45 -2.67
CA VAL A 155 16.41 -3.29 -3.64
C VAL A 155 16.55 -4.72 -3.13
N ALA A 156 16.87 -4.92 -1.85
CA ALA A 156 16.95 -6.24 -1.24
C ALA A 156 15.58 -6.96 -1.23
N GLN A 157 14.52 -6.25 -0.84
CA GLN A 157 13.15 -6.76 -0.86
C GLN A 157 12.69 -7.14 -2.28
N VAL A 158 12.95 -6.27 -3.26
CA VAL A 158 12.60 -6.52 -4.67
C VAL A 158 13.38 -7.71 -5.22
N ALA A 159 14.67 -7.84 -4.90
CA ALA A 159 15.47 -8.99 -5.31
C ALA A 159 14.94 -10.31 -4.71
N ALA A 160 14.62 -10.31 -3.41
CA ALA A 160 14.02 -11.45 -2.73
C ALA A 160 12.67 -11.84 -3.36
N ALA A 161 11.79 -10.86 -3.59
CA ALA A 161 10.50 -11.06 -4.25
C ALA A 161 10.65 -11.60 -5.67
N ARG A 162 11.54 -10.99 -6.47
CA ARG A 162 11.78 -11.39 -7.87
C ARG A 162 12.18 -12.85 -7.99
N SER A 163 12.95 -13.38 -7.05
CA SER A 163 13.38 -14.78 -7.03
C SER A 163 12.22 -15.78 -6.91
N GLN A 164 11.05 -15.33 -6.43
CA GLN A 164 9.87 -16.16 -6.20
C GLN A 164 8.77 -15.95 -7.24
N ILE A 165 8.99 -15.08 -8.24
CA ILE A 165 8.01 -14.83 -9.29
C ILE A 165 8.10 -15.92 -10.36
N PRO A 166 7.00 -16.63 -10.68
CA PRO A 166 6.99 -17.58 -11.77
C PRO A 166 7.33 -16.93 -13.11
N GLU A 167 8.04 -17.66 -13.97
CA GLU A 167 8.35 -17.20 -15.32
C GLU A 167 7.05 -16.88 -16.10
N GLY A 168 7.05 -15.74 -16.79
CA GLY A 168 5.89 -15.29 -17.58
C GLY A 168 4.74 -14.69 -16.76
N ALA A 169 4.82 -14.63 -15.43
CA ALA A 169 3.81 -13.93 -14.62
C ALA A 169 3.92 -12.41 -14.80
N ARG A 170 2.76 -11.76 -14.97
CA ARG A 170 2.68 -10.31 -14.79
C ARG A 170 2.89 -10.00 -13.31
N TRP A 171 3.57 -8.90 -13.02
CA TRP A 171 4.11 -8.65 -11.69
C TRP A 171 3.68 -7.29 -11.16
N ILE A 172 3.12 -7.29 -9.96
CA ILE A 172 2.70 -6.11 -9.22
C ILE A 172 3.52 -6.04 -7.94
N ILE A 173 4.06 -4.86 -7.65
CA ILE A 173 4.75 -4.58 -6.39
C ILE A 173 3.87 -3.65 -5.57
N VAL A 174 3.67 -3.98 -4.29
CA VAL A 174 3.10 -3.10 -3.28
C VAL A 174 4.24 -2.69 -2.36
N ALA A 175 4.47 -1.38 -2.19
CA ALA A 175 5.55 -0.87 -1.36
C ALA A 175 5.15 0.43 -0.67
N HIS A 176 5.80 0.73 0.45
CA HIS A 176 5.60 1.97 1.19
C HIS A 176 6.95 2.66 1.35
N ALA A 177 7.21 3.68 0.55
CA ALA A 177 8.52 4.31 0.42
C ALA A 177 8.40 5.73 -0.12
N PHE A 178 9.43 6.55 0.09
CA PHE A 178 9.56 7.84 -0.58
C PHE A 178 10.35 7.67 -1.88
N VAL A 179 9.69 7.78 -3.03
CA VAL A 179 10.32 7.64 -4.35
C VAL A 179 10.71 9.01 -4.91
N THR A 180 11.93 9.11 -5.44
CA THR A 180 12.47 10.35 -6.01
C THR A 180 11.53 10.91 -7.08
N GLY A 181 11.20 12.20 -6.98
CA GLY A 181 10.27 12.89 -7.90
C GLY A 181 8.82 12.93 -7.42
N GLY A 182 8.50 12.30 -6.28
CA GLY A 182 7.20 12.47 -5.62
C GLY A 182 7.05 13.83 -4.93
N SER A 183 5.84 14.38 -4.96
CA SER A 183 5.44 15.62 -4.28
C SER A 183 4.93 15.31 -2.87
N VAL A 184 5.48 16.01 -1.87
CA VAL A 184 5.18 15.83 -0.44
C VAL A 184 4.13 16.82 0.08
N SER A 185 3.38 16.43 1.11
CA SER A 185 2.50 17.32 1.90
C SER A 185 3.12 17.58 3.29
N GLU A 186 2.45 18.36 4.13
CA GLU A 186 2.94 18.64 5.49
C GLU A 186 2.66 17.52 6.51
N SER A 187 1.73 16.63 6.18
CA SER A 187 1.15 15.69 7.14
C SER A 187 1.83 14.32 7.15
N GLU A 188 2.63 14.02 6.13
CA GLU A 188 3.53 12.88 6.03
C GLU A 188 4.61 12.96 7.11
N ARG A 189 4.94 11.83 7.74
CA ARG A 189 6.13 11.79 8.60
C ARG A 189 7.37 11.99 7.75
N SER A 190 8.06 13.10 7.99
CA SER A 190 9.38 13.28 7.39
C SER A 190 10.28 12.13 7.82
N LEU A 191 10.84 11.44 6.83
CA LEU A 191 11.88 10.43 7.03
C LEU A 191 13.26 11.09 7.23
N THR A 192 13.28 12.39 7.59
CA THR A 192 14.49 13.21 7.59
C THR A 192 15.59 12.62 8.45
N ARG A 193 16.72 12.33 7.79
CA ARG A 193 18.00 12.00 8.40
C ARG A 193 18.90 13.23 8.31
N VAL A 194 19.72 13.45 9.33
CA VAL A 194 20.84 14.39 9.22
C VAL A 194 21.89 13.78 8.30
N GLY A 195 21.90 14.16 7.02
CA GLY A 195 23.00 13.87 6.06
C GLY A 195 22.94 12.55 5.29
N GLY A 196 21.75 11.97 5.04
CA GLY A 196 21.59 10.73 4.24
C GLY A 196 20.68 10.88 3.02
N ILE A 197 20.61 9.83 2.18
CA ILE A 197 19.65 9.70 1.07
C ILE A 197 18.40 9.00 1.61
N GLU A 198 17.24 9.64 1.46
CA GLU A 198 15.95 9.15 1.98
C GLU A 198 15.03 8.61 0.89
N THR A 199 15.35 8.87 -0.37
CA THR A 199 14.50 8.56 -1.50
C THR A 199 14.99 7.33 -2.24
N VAL A 200 14.05 6.57 -2.77
CA VAL A 200 14.30 5.42 -3.64
C VAL A 200 14.13 5.82 -5.10
N ARG A 201 15.03 5.38 -5.97
CA ARG A 201 14.89 5.62 -7.42
C ARG A 201 13.87 4.66 -8.02
N THR A 202 13.18 5.10 -9.07
CA THR A 202 12.18 4.27 -9.77
C THR A 202 12.77 3.00 -10.40
N SER A 203 14.07 3.00 -10.72
CA SER A 203 14.80 1.82 -11.22
C SER A 203 14.81 0.65 -10.24
N ALA A 204 14.54 0.89 -8.94
CA ALA A 204 14.39 -0.19 -7.96
C ALA A 204 13.21 -1.13 -8.29
N PHE A 205 12.26 -0.70 -9.13
CA PHE A 205 11.07 -1.47 -9.50
C PHE A 205 11.12 -2.03 -10.93
N ASP A 206 12.28 -2.02 -11.58
CA ASP A 206 12.41 -2.45 -12.97
C ASP A 206 11.86 -3.88 -13.19
N GLY A 207 11.03 -4.02 -14.23
CA GLY A 207 10.38 -5.27 -14.58
C GLY A 207 9.03 -5.53 -13.91
N ALA A 208 8.59 -4.66 -12.99
CA ALA A 208 7.20 -4.63 -12.52
C ALA A 208 6.27 -4.01 -13.57
N HIS A 209 5.05 -4.52 -13.66
CA HIS A 209 4.02 -4.02 -14.55
C HIS A 209 3.15 -2.96 -13.88
N TYR A 210 3.07 -2.98 -12.55
CA TYR A 210 2.45 -1.95 -11.74
C TYR A 210 3.13 -1.88 -10.36
N VAL A 211 3.30 -0.66 -9.85
CA VAL A 211 3.87 -0.39 -8.53
C VAL A 211 2.87 0.48 -7.76
N ALA A 212 2.27 -0.14 -6.75
CA ALA A 212 1.33 0.46 -5.83
C ALA A 212 2.10 1.02 -4.62
N LEU A 213 2.29 2.34 -4.60
CA LEU A 213 3.01 3.04 -3.54
C LEU A 213 2.04 3.66 -2.52
N GLY A 214 2.38 3.57 -1.24
CA GLY A 214 1.91 4.49 -0.19
C GLY A 214 3.07 5.29 0.41
N HIS A 215 2.75 6.20 1.33
CA HIS A 215 3.60 7.16 2.07
C HIS A 215 3.27 8.61 1.74
N LEU A 216 3.04 8.93 0.46
CA LEU A 216 2.71 10.29 0.03
C LEU A 216 1.20 10.46 -0.09
N HIS A 217 0.66 11.52 0.49
CA HIS A 217 -0.78 11.69 0.67
C HIS A 217 -1.50 12.30 -0.55
N ARG A 218 -0.75 12.81 -1.53
CA ARG A 218 -1.32 13.29 -2.81
C ARG A 218 -1.31 12.18 -3.87
N PRO A 219 -2.45 11.88 -4.52
CA PRO A 219 -2.51 10.96 -5.63
C PRO A 219 -1.65 11.46 -6.80
N GLN A 220 -0.68 10.66 -7.24
CA GLN A 220 0.27 11.06 -8.29
C GLN A 220 1.01 9.87 -8.91
N SER A 221 1.38 10.00 -10.18
CA SER A 221 2.35 9.12 -10.85
C SER A 221 3.78 9.62 -10.63
N VAL A 222 4.74 8.71 -10.56
CA VAL A 222 6.16 9.05 -10.36
C VAL A 222 6.98 8.50 -11.52
N SER A 223 7.50 9.40 -12.34
CA SER A 223 8.25 9.11 -13.59
C SER A 223 7.48 8.34 -14.68
N ALA A 224 6.54 7.45 -14.32
CA ALA A 224 5.71 6.68 -15.23
C ALA A 224 4.34 6.41 -14.60
N ASP A 225 3.30 6.23 -15.44
CA ASP A 225 1.91 6.07 -14.98
C ASP A 225 1.69 4.79 -14.14
N HIS A 226 2.50 3.75 -14.38
CA HIS A 226 2.40 2.48 -13.68
C HIS A 226 3.09 2.48 -12.31
N ILE A 227 3.79 3.55 -11.93
CA ILE A 227 4.39 3.75 -10.60
C ILE A 227 3.62 4.87 -9.92
N ARG A 228 2.78 4.53 -8.94
CA ARG A 228 1.74 5.45 -8.50
C ARG A 228 1.54 5.44 -6.99
N TYR A 229 1.45 6.63 -6.42
CA TYR A 229 0.85 6.86 -5.11
C TYR A 229 -0.66 7.02 -5.27
N SER A 230 -1.45 6.24 -4.54
CA SER A 230 -2.89 6.48 -4.47
C SER A 230 -3.22 7.74 -3.67
N GLY A 231 -2.34 8.14 -2.75
CA GLY A 231 -2.65 9.19 -1.79
C GLY A 231 -3.52 8.69 -0.65
N SER A 232 -3.68 9.54 0.36
CA SER A 232 -4.58 9.28 1.47
C SER A 232 -6.05 9.48 1.06
N PRO A 233 -7.00 8.77 1.69
CA PRO A 233 -8.42 8.94 1.41
C PRO A 233 -9.02 10.23 2.03
N LEU A 234 -8.32 10.83 2.99
CA LEU A 234 -8.70 12.05 3.71
C LEU A 234 -7.56 13.06 3.67
N ALA A 235 -7.89 14.36 3.73
CA ALA A 235 -6.89 15.41 3.93
C ALA A 235 -6.42 15.42 5.39
N PHE A 236 -5.11 15.32 5.62
CA PHE A 236 -4.52 15.27 6.95
C PHE A 236 -3.69 16.51 7.32
N GLY A 237 -3.52 17.42 6.36
CA GLY A 237 -2.92 18.75 6.48
C GLY A 237 -3.75 19.79 5.72
N PHE A 238 -3.54 21.07 6.05
CA PHE A 238 -4.24 22.18 5.38
C PHE A 238 -3.80 22.35 3.92
N ASP A 239 -2.56 21.98 3.60
CA ASP A 239 -2.01 22.01 2.24
C ASP A 239 -2.61 20.93 1.32
N GLU A 240 -3.42 20.03 1.88
CA GLU A 240 -4.16 19.00 1.15
C GLU A 240 -5.64 19.38 0.93
N ALA A 241 -6.11 20.53 1.41
CA ALA A 241 -7.52 20.93 1.36
C ALA A 241 -8.08 21.02 -0.08
N ASP A 242 -7.24 21.46 -1.02
CA ASP A 242 -7.59 21.57 -2.45
C ASP A 242 -7.24 20.31 -3.24
N SER A 243 -6.65 19.28 -2.60
CA SER A 243 -6.31 18.02 -3.26
C SER A 243 -7.54 17.15 -3.40
N GLU A 244 -7.88 16.75 -4.63
CA GLU A 244 -8.89 15.73 -4.86
C GLU A 244 -8.38 14.38 -4.34
N LYS A 245 -9.02 13.86 -3.29
CA LYS A 245 -8.68 12.55 -2.73
C LYS A 245 -9.30 11.46 -3.59
N SER A 246 -8.53 10.43 -3.91
CA SER A 246 -8.98 9.34 -4.76
C SER A 246 -8.34 8.01 -4.40
N MET A 247 -8.95 6.93 -4.85
CA MET A 247 -8.32 5.61 -5.00
C MET A 247 -8.06 5.36 -6.49
N SER A 248 -7.06 4.55 -6.81
CA SER A 248 -6.72 4.23 -8.21
C SER A 248 -7.38 2.91 -8.63
N LEU A 249 -8.17 2.94 -9.70
CA LEU A 249 -8.72 1.76 -10.36
C LEU A 249 -7.81 1.41 -11.53
N ILE A 250 -7.24 0.21 -11.53
CA ILE A 250 -6.24 -0.21 -12.52
C ILE A 250 -6.79 -1.37 -13.30
N GLU A 251 -6.72 -1.30 -14.62
CA GLU A 251 -6.98 -2.43 -15.50
C GLU A 251 -5.66 -2.84 -16.17
N MET A 252 -5.28 -4.10 -15.97
CA MET A 252 -4.08 -4.72 -16.51
C MET A 252 -4.46 -5.72 -17.61
N ASP A 253 -3.84 -5.56 -18.78
CA ASP A 253 -4.11 -6.39 -19.96
C ASP A 253 -3.25 -7.67 -20.02
N ALA A 254 -3.30 -8.37 -21.16
CA ALA A 254 -2.55 -9.60 -21.42
C ALA A 254 -1.02 -9.42 -21.43
N THR A 255 -0.54 -8.24 -21.82
CA THR A 255 0.88 -7.88 -21.88
C THR A 255 1.38 -7.29 -20.57
N GLY A 256 0.46 -7.02 -19.63
CA GLY A 256 0.74 -6.35 -18.37
C GLY A 256 0.77 -4.83 -18.50
N GLN A 257 0.40 -4.27 -19.65
CA GLN A 257 0.16 -2.83 -19.76
C GLN A 257 -1.04 -2.45 -18.87
N VAL A 258 -0.92 -1.32 -18.18
CA VAL A 258 -1.94 -0.83 -17.26
C VAL A 258 -2.56 0.47 -17.75
N SER A 259 -3.88 0.58 -17.59
CA SER A 259 -4.60 1.86 -17.61
C SER A 259 -5.07 2.19 -16.21
N VAL A 260 -4.93 3.45 -15.81
CA VAL A 260 -5.30 3.93 -14.48
C VAL A 260 -6.43 4.94 -14.59
N GLU A 261 -7.53 4.66 -13.90
CA GLU A 261 -8.62 5.59 -13.65
C GLU A 261 -8.62 6.00 -12.17
N VAL A 262 -9.09 7.21 -11.87
CA VAL A 262 -9.25 7.68 -10.49
C VAL A 262 -10.71 7.58 -10.07
N VAL A 263 -10.94 7.02 -8.89
CA VAL A 263 -12.25 7.01 -8.23
C VAL A 263 -12.17 7.98 -7.06
N ALA A 264 -12.79 9.15 -7.21
CA ALA A 264 -12.76 10.20 -6.20
C ALA A 264 -13.51 9.78 -4.93
N PHE A 265 -12.92 10.09 -3.77
CA PHE A 265 -13.61 10.02 -2.49
C PHE A 265 -14.58 11.20 -2.35
N LYS A 266 -15.72 10.93 -1.72
CA LYS A 266 -16.70 11.94 -1.30
C LYS A 266 -16.54 12.14 0.20
N PRO A 267 -15.76 13.12 0.65
CA PRO A 267 -15.55 13.35 2.07
C PRO A 267 -16.81 13.91 2.72
N ILE A 268 -17.02 13.61 4.00
CA ILE A 268 -18.11 14.21 4.80
C ILE A 268 -17.84 15.70 5.03
N ARG A 269 -16.56 16.06 5.20
CA ARG A 269 -16.08 17.40 5.55
C ARG A 269 -15.12 17.89 4.45
N ARG A 270 -15.29 19.15 4.02
CA ARG A 270 -14.36 19.87 3.13
C ARG A 270 -13.64 20.93 3.93
#